data_AF-A0A951GNN5-F1
#
_entry.id   AF-A0A951GNN5-F1
#
_cell.length_a   1.000
_cell.length_b   1.000
_cell.length_c   1.000
_cell.angle_alpha   90.00
_cell.angle_beta   90.00
_cell.angle_gamma   90.00
#
_symmetry.space_group_name_H-M   'P 1'
#
loop_
_entity.id
_entity.type
_entity.pdbx_description
1 polymer ?
#
loop_
_entity_poly.entity_id
_entity_poly.type
_entity_poly.pdbx_seq_one_letter_code
_entity_poly.pdbx_strand_id
1 'polypeptide(L)'
;MNELMNIFGQVSGPQSFDQIRISIASPERIRSWSYGEIKKPETINYRTFKPERDGLFCARIFGPIKDYECLCGKYKRMKYRGIICEKCGVEVTLSKVRRDRMGHIELASPVAHIWFLKSLPSRIGLLLDMTLKDLERVLYFENYVVIEPGLTPLKMKQLLSEEDLMKYQDEYGEDQFTASIGAEALRTMLSAIDMVEEKVRLRDELRETGSEARRKKLVKRLKLVEAFVESNSRPEWMILEVVPVIPPELRPLVPLDGGRFATSDLNDLYRRVINRNNRLKRLIELRAPDIIVRNEKRMLQEAVDALFDNGRRGRVITGANKRPLKSLSDMLKGKQGRFRQNLLGKRVDYSGRSVIVVGPELKLHQCGLPKKMALELFKPFIYSKLELYGLASTIKAAKRMVEKERPEVWDILEEVIREHPVLLNRAPTLHRLGIQAFEPVLIEGKAIQLHPLVCTAFNADFDGDQMAVHVPLSLEAQLEARVLMMSTNNILSPANGKPIIVPSQDIVLGLYYLSLDTAEYRTVSDQDAPAFGTIGEIEFALHAGAVGMHDK
;
A
#
# COMPACT_ATOMS: atom_id res chain seq x y z
N MET A 1 29.98 -27.19 -7.20
CA MET A 1 30.18 -26.51 -5.91
C MET A 1 29.02 -25.60 -5.47
N ASN A 2 28.06 -25.25 -6.34
CA ASN A 2 26.92 -24.40 -5.97
C ASN A 2 25.73 -25.12 -5.30
N GLU A 3 25.67 -26.47 -5.33
CA GLU A 3 24.56 -27.22 -4.71
C GLU A 3 24.77 -27.50 -3.21
N LEU A 4 26.03 -27.55 -2.74
CA LEU A 4 26.34 -27.75 -1.31
C LEU A 4 26.19 -26.46 -0.48
N MET A 5 26.20 -25.29 -1.11
CA MET A 5 25.99 -24.00 -0.43
C MET A 5 24.52 -23.73 -0.09
N ASN A 6 23.56 -24.48 -0.65
CA ASN A 6 22.14 -24.36 -0.29
C ASN A 6 21.79 -24.97 1.08
N ILE A 7 22.71 -25.71 1.72
CA ILE A 7 22.49 -26.31 3.05
C ILE A 7 22.63 -25.24 4.16
N PHE A 8 23.49 -24.25 3.95
CA PHE A 8 23.57 -23.07 4.80
C PHE A 8 22.72 -21.98 4.17
N GLY A 9 21.42 -22.01 4.45
CA GLY A 9 20.47 -21.00 3.99
C GLY A 9 20.91 -19.59 4.35
N GLN A 10 21.74 -18.99 3.49
CA GLN A 10 21.87 -17.56 3.36
C GLN A 10 20.47 -17.05 3.09
N VAL A 11 20.07 -16.05 3.86
CA VAL A 11 18.89 -15.26 3.55
C VAL A 11 19.12 -14.76 2.14
N SER A 12 18.42 -15.34 1.16
CA SER A 12 18.46 -14.84 -0.21
C SER A 12 18.18 -13.35 -0.11
N GLY A 13 19.14 -12.53 -0.56
CA GLY A 13 18.96 -11.10 -0.67
C GLY A 13 17.68 -10.77 -1.44
N PRO A 14 17.19 -9.53 -1.42
CA PRO A 14 16.03 -9.16 -2.20
C PRO A 14 16.22 -9.65 -3.64
N GLN A 15 15.30 -10.49 -4.13
CA GLN A 15 15.34 -10.95 -5.52
C GLN A 15 15.25 -9.70 -6.39
N SER A 16 16.35 -9.35 -7.07
CA SER A 16 16.37 -8.25 -8.02
C SER A 16 15.62 -8.69 -9.27
N PHE A 17 14.65 -7.89 -9.70
CA PHE A 17 13.93 -8.09 -10.94
C PHE A 17 13.89 -6.76 -11.69
N ASP A 18 13.99 -6.82 -13.01
CA ASP A 18 13.92 -5.62 -13.86
C ASP A 18 12.50 -5.34 -14.36
N GLN A 19 11.64 -6.37 -14.39
CA GLN A 19 10.30 -6.30 -14.96
C GLN A 19 9.27 -6.98 -14.08
N ILE A 20 8.07 -6.40 -14.03
CA ILE A 20 6.88 -6.98 -13.39
C ILE A 20 5.84 -7.26 -14.45
N ARG A 21 5.36 -8.51 -14.52
CA ARG A 21 4.26 -8.93 -15.39
C ARG A 21 3.05 -9.33 -14.56
N ILE A 22 1.86 -8.97 -15.04
CA ILE A 22 0.57 -9.45 -14.52
C ILE A 22 -0.07 -10.40 -15.53
N SER A 23 -0.66 -11.48 -15.05
CA SER A 23 -1.40 -12.45 -15.87
C SER A 23 -2.60 -12.99 -15.09
N ILE A 24 -3.56 -13.58 -15.80
CA ILE A 24 -4.63 -14.35 -15.17
C ILE A 24 -4.01 -15.62 -14.57
N ALA A 25 -4.49 -16.03 -13.38
CA ALA A 25 -4.01 -17.22 -12.71
C ALA A 25 -4.90 -18.41 -13.09
N SER A 26 -4.31 -19.49 -13.61
CA SER A 26 -5.02 -20.75 -13.82
C SER A 26 -5.30 -21.45 -12.47
N PRO A 27 -6.31 -22.35 -12.40
CA PRO A 27 -6.57 -23.14 -11.20
C PRO A 27 -5.35 -23.95 -10.74
N GLU A 28 -4.61 -24.54 -11.68
CA GLU A 28 -3.35 -25.25 -11.41
C GLU A 28 -2.29 -24.34 -10.79
N ARG A 29 -2.15 -23.12 -11.31
CA ARG A 29 -1.21 -22.14 -10.77
C ARG A 29 -1.60 -21.70 -9.36
N ILE A 30 -2.88 -21.52 -9.08
CA ILE A 30 -3.38 -21.23 -7.73
C ILE A 30 -3.05 -22.37 -6.77
N ARG A 31 -3.24 -23.64 -7.19
CA ARG A 31 -2.86 -24.82 -6.40
C ARG A 31 -1.34 -24.87 -6.15
N SER A 32 -0.52 -24.49 -7.13
CA SER A 32 0.95 -24.46 -6.98
C SER A 32 1.46 -23.45 -5.94
N TRP A 33 0.73 -22.34 -5.72
CA TRP A 33 1.07 -21.35 -4.69
C TRP A 33 0.68 -21.80 -3.28
N SER A 34 -0.25 -22.75 -3.19
CA SER A 34 -0.84 -23.15 -1.95
C SER A 34 0.02 -24.21 -1.25
N TYR A 35 0.18 -24.04 0.06
CA TYR A 35 0.78 -25.03 0.95
C TYR A 35 -0.23 -26.01 1.57
N GLY A 36 -1.54 -25.79 1.33
CA GLY A 36 -2.58 -26.71 1.76
C GLY A 36 -4.00 -26.17 1.58
N GLU A 37 -4.96 -27.09 1.56
CA GLU A 37 -6.40 -26.79 1.47
C GLU A 37 -6.98 -26.44 2.84
N ILE A 38 -7.79 -25.38 2.89
CA ILE A 38 -8.53 -24.98 4.10
C ILE A 38 -9.95 -25.53 3.99
N LYS A 39 -10.25 -26.48 4.87
CA LYS A 39 -11.55 -27.17 4.91
C LYS A 39 -12.49 -26.57 5.94
N LYS A 40 -11.94 -25.94 6.96
CA LYS A 40 -12.64 -25.61 8.20
C LYS A 40 -12.70 -24.08 8.37
N PRO A 41 -13.86 -23.51 8.73
CA PRO A 41 -13.99 -22.05 8.93
C PRO A 41 -13.37 -21.58 10.25
N GLU A 42 -13.00 -22.50 11.15
CA GLU A 42 -12.48 -22.16 12.46
C GLU A 42 -11.12 -21.45 12.36
N THR A 43 -10.86 -20.55 13.30
CA THR A 43 -9.63 -19.74 13.34
C THR A 43 -8.69 -20.27 14.42
N ILE A 44 -9.00 -20.01 15.69
CA ILE A 44 -8.25 -20.43 16.86
C ILE A 44 -9.19 -21.07 17.88
N ASN A 45 -8.62 -21.93 18.71
CA ASN A 45 -9.32 -22.51 19.83
C ASN A 45 -9.56 -21.47 20.92
N TYR A 46 -10.79 -21.35 21.42
CA TYR A 46 -11.17 -20.33 22.40
C TYR A 46 -10.53 -20.50 23.78
N ARG A 47 -10.11 -21.72 24.17
CA ARG A 47 -9.46 -21.98 25.48
C ARG A 47 -7.94 -21.89 25.41
N THR A 48 -7.35 -22.47 24.37
CA THR A 48 -5.89 -22.62 24.28
C THR A 48 -5.23 -21.56 23.41
N PHE A 49 -6.01 -20.77 22.67
CA PHE A 49 -5.56 -19.80 21.66
C PHE A 49 -4.64 -20.40 20.58
N LYS A 50 -4.62 -21.73 20.47
CA LYS A 50 -3.87 -22.44 19.42
C LYS A 50 -4.69 -22.46 18.13
N PRO A 51 -4.04 -22.34 16.95
CA PRO A 51 -4.71 -22.49 15.67
C PRO A 51 -5.36 -23.85 15.52
N GLU A 52 -6.57 -23.86 14.96
CA GLU A 52 -7.30 -25.08 14.66
C GLU A 52 -6.71 -25.82 13.45
N ARG A 53 -6.88 -27.14 13.44
CA ARG A 53 -6.42 -27.99 12.32
C ARG A 53 -7.31 -27.76 11.11
N ASP A 54 -6.70 -27.54 9.95
CA ASP A 54 -7.35 -27.26 8.65
C ASP A 54 -8.22 -25.99 8.63
N GLY A 55 -8.07 -25.15 9.67
CA GLY A 55 -8.72 -23.86 9.79
C GLY A 55 -7.95 -22.73 9.11
N LEU A 56 -8.51 -21.52 9.18
CA LEU A 56 -7.96 -20.31 8.55
C LEU A 56 -6.60 -19.87 9.09
N PHE A 57 -6.17 -20.37 10.25
CA PHE A 57 -4.87 -20.04 10.86
C PHE A 57 -3.95 -21.26 11.01
N CYS A 58 -4.31 -22.39 10.39
CA CYS A 58 -3.67 -23.69 10.58
C CYS A 58 -2.14 -23.62 10.46
N ALA A 59 -1.44 -24.07 11.50
CA ALA A 59 0.03 -24.05 11.54
C ALA A 59 0.67 -25.05 10.55
N ARG A 60 -0.05 -26.10 10.14
CA ARG A 60 0.43 -27.06 9.12
C ARG A 60 0.55 -26.39 7.75
N ILE A 61 -0.46 -25.59 7.38
CA ILE A 61 -0.54 -24.94 6.07
C ILE A 61 0.39 -23.72 6.04
N PHE A 62 0.24 -22.83 7.02
CA PHE A 62 0.91 -21.53 7.00
C PHE A 62 2.29 -21.52 7.65
N GLY A 63 2.64 -22.52 8.48
CA GLY A 63 3.90 -22.59 9.21
C GLY A 63 3.77 -22.33 10.72
N PRO A 64 4.89 -22.38 11.47
CA PRO A 64 4.90 -22.34 12.94
C PRO A 64 4.65 -20.94 13.51
N ILE A 65 4.04 -20.86 14.69
CA ILE A 65 3.76 -19.58 15.39
C ILE A 65 5.03 -19.01 16.03
N LYS A 66 5.90 -19.89 16.53
CA LYS A 66 7.16 -19.53 17.18
C LYS A 66 8.32 -20.03 16.34
N ASP A 67 9.42 -19.29 16.37
CA ASP A 67 10.61 -19.65 15.60
C ASP A 67 11.20 -20.98 16.07
N TYR A 68 11.44 -21.88 15.11
CA TYR A 68 12.04 -23.20 15.34
C TYR A 68 11.31 -24.04 16.41
N GLU A 69 9.98 -23.92 16.48
CA GLU A 69 9.14 -24.70 17.38
C GLU A 69 7.86 -25.17 16.68
N CYS A 70 7.58 -26.47 16.75
CA CYS A 70 6.32 -27.04 16.24
C CYS A 70 5.15 -26.73 17.19
N LEU A 71 3.91 -26.77 16.70
CA LEU A 71 2.70 -26.41 17.48
C LEU A 71 2.50 -27.25 18.77
N CYS A 72 2.85 -28.54 18.74
CA CYS A 72 2.71 -29.41 19.92
C CYS A 72 3.89 -29.30 20.91
N GLY A 73 4.98 -28.65 20.51
CA GLY A 73 6.19 -28.53 21.32
C GLY A 73 7.08 -29.78 21.40
N LYS A 74 6.82 -30.85 20.63
CA LYS A 74 7.69 -32.05 20.54
C LYS A 74 9.09 -31.68 20.04
N TYR A 75 9.14 -30.91 18.95
CA TYR A 75 10.39 -30.41 18.37
C TYR A 75 10.54 -28.92 18.67
N LYS A 76 11.63 -28.59 19.36
CA LYS A 76 12.01 -27.23 19.74
C LYS A 76 13.49 -27.00 19.48
N ARG A 77 13.86 -25.74 19.20
CA ARG A 77 15.21 -25.25 18.91
C ARG A 77 15.66 -25.53 17.48
N MET A 78 16.69 -24.80 17.06
CA MET A 78 17.22 -24.78 15.70
C MET A 78 17.74 -26.14 15.20
N LYS A 79 18.11 -27.07 16.09
CA LYS A 79 18.60 -28.41 15.72
C LYS A 79 17.61 -29.25 14.90
N TYR A 80 16.31 -28.97 15.03
CA TYR A 80 15.26 -29.70 14.29
C TYR A 80 14.75 -28.92 13.07
N ARG A 81 15.51 -27.92 12.60
CA ARG A 81 15.13 -27.11 11.43
C ARG A 81 14.83 -28.01 10.22
N GLY A 82 13.69 -27.76 9.57
CA GLY A 82 13.24 -28.49 8.38
C GLY A 82 12.54 -29.83 8.67
N ILE A 83 12.50 -30.29 9.93
CA ILE A 83 11.76 -31.51 10.28
C ILE A 83 10.27 -31.20 10.40
N ILE A 84 9.45 -32.04 9.77
CA ILE A 84 7.98 -32.01 9.90
C ILE A 84 7.58 -32.86 11.10
N CYS A 85 6.83 -32.28 12.03
CA CYS A 85 6.42 -33.00 13.23
C CYS A 85 5.37 -34.07 12.92
N GLU A 86 5.62 -35.33 13.26
CA GLU A 86 4.65 -36.44 13.08
C GLU A 86 3.31 -36.22 13.82
N LYS A 87 3.34 -35.56 14.99
CA LYS A 87 2.14 -35.37 15.82
C LYS A 87 1.22 -34.27 15.29
N CYS A 88 1.78 -33.13 14.87
CA CYS A 88 1.00 -31.96 14.46
C CYS A 88 1.13 -31.59 12.97
N GLY A 89 2.01 -32.24 12.23
CA GLY A 89 2.28 -31.96 10.81
C GLY A 89 2.92 -30.59 10.55
N VAL A 90 3.41 -29.90 11.59
CA VAL A 90 3.99 -28.56 11.46
C VAL A 90 5.49 -28.67 11.22
N GLU A 91 5.94 -27.99 10.18
CA GLU A 91 7.35 -27.85 9.84
C GLU A 91 8.07 -26.89 10.82
N VAL A 92 9.25 -27.28 11.28
CA VAL A 92 10.07 -26.47 12.19
C VAL A 92 10.91 -25.48 11.38
N THR A 93 10.38 -24.26 11.21
CA THR A 93 11.03 -23.14 10.50
C THR A 93 10.89 -21.83 11.26
N LEU A 94 11.33 -20.72 10.66
CA LEU A 94 11.01 -19.38 11.14
C LEU A 94 9.51 -19.12 11.01
N SER A 95 8.94 -18.36 11.95
CA SER A 95 7.55 -17.91 11.93
C SER A 95 7.25 -16.93 10.79
N LYS A 96 8.27 -16.21 10.29
CA LYS A 96 8.16 -15.26 9.17
C LYS A 96 7.50 -15.87 7.92
N VAL A 97 7.67 -17.17 7.68
CA VAL A 97 7.05 -17.88 6.55
C VAL A 97 5.52 -17.79 6.55
N ARG A 98 4.89 -17.57 7.72
CA ARG A 98 3.43 -17.37 7.85
C ARG A 98 2.93 -16.10 7.17
N ARG A 99 3.83 -15.20 6.79
CA ARG A 99 3.52 -14.00 6.01
C ARG A 99 3.54 -14.24 4.50
N ASP A 100 4.20 -15.30 4.06
CA ASP A 100 4.45 -15.56 2.64
C ASP A 100 3.66 -16.77 2.12
N ARG A 101 3.44 -17.80 2.95
CA ARG A 101 2.71 -19.02 2.57
C ARG A 101 1.22 -18.76 2.37
N MET A 102 0.69 -19.13 1.20
CA MET A 102 -0.73 -19.07 0.88
C MET A 102 -1.41 -20.42 1.10
N GLY A 103 -2.74 -20.40 1.28
CA GLY A 103 -3.58 -21.59 1.21
C GLY A 103 -4.57 -21.47 0.05
N HIS A 104 -5.40 -22.49 -0.14
CA HIS A 104 -6.52 -22.41 -1.08
C HIS A 104 -7.79 -23.03 -0.50
N ILE A 105 -8.93 -22.69 -1.12
CA ILE A 105 -10.23 -23.31 -0.90
C ILE A 105 -10.68 -23.91 -2.22
N GLU A 106 -10.95 -25.23 -2.23
CA GLU A 106 -11.53 -25.92 -3.38
C GLU A 106 -13.05 -25.71 -3.37
N LEU A 107 -13.57 -24.99 -4.38
CA LEU A 107 -15.00 -24.72 -4.48
C LEU A 107 -15.75 -25.96 -4.95
N ALA A 108 -16.97 -26.16 -4.41
CA ALA A 108 -17.85 -27.26 -4.77
C ALA A 108 -18.53 -27.03 -6.13
N SER A 109 -18.65 -25.78 -6.55
CA SER A 109 -19.19 -25.36 -7.84
C SER A 109 -18.38 -24.16 -8.33
N PRO A 110 -18.08 -24.05 -9.63
CA PRO A 110 -17.41 -22.90 -10.22
C PRO A 110 -18.13 -21.58 -9.91
N VAL A 111 -17.37 -20.49 -9.78
CA VAL A 111 -17.88 -19.16 -9.42
C VAL A 111 -17.28 -18.13 -10.37
N ALA A 112 -18.11 -17.29 -10.98
CA ALA A 112 -17.61 -16.25 -11.87
C ALA A 112 -16.88 -15.16 -11.08
N HIS A 113 -15.71 -14.72 -11.55
CA HIS A 113 -14.98 -13.65 -10.87
C HIS A 113 -15.65 -12.28 -11.11
N ILE A 114 -16.08 -11.61 -10.03
CA ILE A 114 -16.84 -10.35 -10.07
C ILE A 114 -16.20 -9.25 -10.93
N TRP A 115 -14.87 -9.11 -10.92
CA TRP A 115 -14.18 -8.11 -11.75
C TRP A 115 -14.39 -8.32 -13.26
N PHE A 116 -14.35 -9.54 -13.77
CA PHE A 116 -14.54 -9.80 -15.21
C PHE A 116 -16.00 -9.70 -15.63
N LEU A 117 -16.92 -9.94 -14.68
CA LEU A 117 -18.36 -9.82 -14.88
C LEU A 117 -18.83 -8.36 -14.84
N LYS A 118 -18.62 -7.66 -13.72
CA LYS A 118 -19.22 -6.34 -13.42
C LYS A 118 -18.33 -5.15 -13.74
N SER A 119 -17.07 -5.34 -14.16
CA SER A 119 -16.30 -4.21 -14.70
C SER A 119 -16.92 -3.75 -16.02
N LEU A 120 -16.99 -2.44 -16.25
CA LEU A 120 -17.49 -1.89 -17.51
C LEU A 120 -16.29 -1.56 -18.43
N PRO A 121 -16.23 -2.10 -19.66
CA PRO A 121 -17.12 -3.10 -20.24
C PRO A 121 -16.88 -4.52 -19.66
N SER A 122 -17.94 -5.32 -19.57
CA SER A 122 -17.87 -6.71 -19.08
C SER A 122 -17.03 -7.54 -20.04
N ARG A 123 -16.00 -8.22 -19.52
CA ARG A 123 -15.10 -9.03 -20.36
C ARG A 123 -15.78 -10.32 -20.79
N ILE A 124 -16.52 -10.95 -19.87
CA ILE A 124 -17.32 -12.15 -20.14
C ILE A 124 -18.45 -11.81 -21.13
N GLY A 125 -19.17 -10.70 -20.92
CA GLY A 125 -20.24 -10.25 -21.82
C GLY A 125 -19.75 -9.94 -23.23
N LEU A 126 -18.59 -9.28 -23.33
CA LEU A 126 -18.01 -8.97 -24.64
C LEU A 126 -17.54 -10.23 -25.39
N LEU A 127 -16.99 -11.23 -24.69
CA LEU A 127 -16.57 -12.48 -25.32
C LEU A 127 -17.76 -13.33 -25.77
N LEU A 128 -18.77 -13.48 -24.94
CA LEU A 128 -19.96 -14.28 -25.26
C LEU A 128 -20.97 -13.54 -26.17
N ASP A 129 -20.76 -12.26 -26.44
CA ASP A 129 -21.68 -11.37 -27.16
C ASP A 129 -23.08 -11.24 -26.51
N MET A 130 -23.15 -11.42 -25.20
CA MET A 130 -24.38 -11.33 -24.40
C MET A 130 -24.44 -10.01 -23.62
N THR A 131 -25.65 -9.53 -23.32
CA THR A 131 -25.79 -8.35 -22.46
C THR A 131 -25.45 -8.68 -21.01
N LEU A 132 -25.05 -7.68 -20.22
CA LEU A 132 -24.73 -7.88 -18.80
C LEU A 132 -25.95 -8.40 -18.01
N LYS A 133 -27.16 -7.92 -18.35
CA LYS A 133 -28.41 -8.36 -17.69
C LYS A 133 -28.67 -9.84 -17.96
N ASP A 134 -28.47 -10.29 -19.19
CA ASP A 134 -28.65 -11.68 -19.59
C ASP A 134 -27.64 -12.59 -18.87
N LEU A 135 -26.40 -12.16 -18.75
CA LEU A 135 -25.38 -12.88 -17.97
C LEU A 135 -25.72 -12.96 -16.48
N GLU A 136 -26.21 -11.88 -15.87
CA GLU A 136 -26.64 -11.89 -14.47
C GLU A 136 -27.81 -12.85 -14.25
N ARG A 137 -28.78 -12.91 -15.16
CA ARG A 137 -29.91 -13.86 -15.12
C ARG A 137 -29.44 -15.32 -15.15
N VAL A 138 -28.48 -15.66 -16.00
CA VAL A 138 -27.90 -17.01 -16.06
C VAL A 138 -27.11 -17.31 -14.80
N LEU A 139 -26.27 -16.39 -14.34
CA LEU A 139 -25.37 -16.59 -13.20
C LEU A 139 -26.11 -16.73 -11.87
N TYR A 140 -27.17 -15.95 -11.65
CA TYR A 140 -27.96 -15.96 -10.42
C TYR A 140 -29.15 -16.95 -10.45
N PHE A 141 -29.13 -17.89 -11.41
CA PHE A 141 -30.09 -18.99 -11.54
C PHE A 141 -31.54 -18.56 -11.82
N GLU A 142 -31.74 -17.50 -12.62
CA GLU A 142 -33.08 -17.07 -13.09
C GLU A 142 -33.47 -17.71 -14.42
N ASN A 143 -32.54 -17.81 -15.37
CA ASN A 143 -32.78 -18.35 -16.71
C ASN A 143 -31.70 -19.36 -17.11
N TYR A 144 -32.10 -20.34 -17.91
CA TYR A 144 -31.20 -21.27 -18.58
C TYR A 144 -30.62 -20.64 -19.84
N VAL A 145 -29.45 -21.11 -20.26
CA VAL A 145 -28.85 -20.76 -21.54
C VAL A 145 -28.63 -22.02 -22.36
N VAL A 146 -29.01 -21.98 -23.64
CA VAL A 146 -28.75 -23.06 -24.60
C VAL A 146 -27.25 -23.05 -24.94
N ILE A 147 -26.54 -24.11 -24.56
CA ILE A 147 -25.13 -24.32 -24.89
C ILE A 147 -25.04 -24.90 -26.29
N GLU A 148 -25.78 -25.98 -26.55
CA GLU A 148 -25.79 -26.68 -27.81
C GLU A 148 -27.23 -26.91 -28.26
N PRO A 149 -27.68 -26.30 -29.37
CA PRO A 149 -29.06 -26.41 -29.83
C PRO A 149 -29.39 -27.74 -30.52
N GLY A 150 -28.39 -28.55 -30.89
CA GLY A 150 -28.60 -29.81 -31.59
C GLY A 150 -29.40 -29.64 -32.90
N LEU A 151 -30.39 -30.51 -33.10
CA LEU A 151 -31.30 -30.48 -34.26
C LEU A 151 -32.58 -29.65 -34.03
N THR A 152 -32.69 -29.00 -32.87
CA THR A 152 -33.87 -28.21 -32.51
C THR A 152 -33.85 -26.82 -33.15
N PRO A 153 -35.01 -26.12 -33.24
CA PRO A 153 -35.05 -24.74 -33.75
C PRO A 153 -34.43 -23.70 -32.79
N LEU A 154 -33.90 -24.13 -31.65
CA LEU A 154 -33.30 -23.24 -30.65
C LEU A 154 -32.00 -22.61 -31.17
N LYS A 155 -31.72 -21.39 -30.71
CA LYS A 155 -30.47 -20.70 -31.04
C LYS A 155 -29.45 -20.89 -29.93
N MET A 156 -28.18 -21.03 -30.29
CA MET A 156 -27.08 -20.98 -29.34
C MET A 156 -27.14 -19.66 -28.55
N LYS A 157 -26.92 -19.71 -27.23
CA LYS A 157 -27.00 -18.56 -26.32
C LYS A 157 -28.40 -17.97 -26.10
N GLN A 158 -29.45 -18.64 -26.59
CA GLN A 158 -30.83 -18.27 -26.29
C GLN A 158 -31.11 -18.51 -24.79
N LEU A 159 -31.77 -17.53 -24.17
CA LEU A 159 -32.24 -17.67 -22.79
C LEU A 159 -33.59 -18.39 -22.78
N LEU A 160 -33.73 -19.35 -21.88
CA LEU A 160 -34.97 -20.09 -21.64
C LEU A 160 -35.40 -19.86 -20.19
N SER A 161 -36.69 -19.63 -19.96
CA SER A 161 -37.27 -19.73 -18.62
C SER A 161 -37.39 -21.20 -18.22
N GLU A 162 -37.65 -21.47 -16.93
CA GLU A 162 -37.87 -22.85 -16.47
C GLU A 162 -39.10 -23.48 -17.14
N GLU A 163 -40.17 -22.70 -17.35
CA GLU A 163 -41.36 -23.15 -18.08
C GLU A 163 -41.06 -23.43 -19.55
N ASP A 164 -40.27 -22.57 -20.22
CA ASP A 164 -39.94 -22.77 -21.63
C ASP A 164 -39.01 -23.97 -21.81
N LEU A 165 -38.05 -24.16 -20.91
CA LEU A 165 -37.19 -25.34 -20.92
C LEU A 165 -38.02 -26.63 -20.86
N MET A 166 -38.98 -26.69 -19.93
CA MET A 166 -39.86 -27.84 -19.76
C MET A 166 -40.71 -28.09 -21.02
N LYS A 167 -41.29 -27.03 -21.62
CA LYS A 167 -42.03 -27.15 -22.89
C LYS A 167 -41.17 -27.69 -24.03
N TYR A 168 -39.94 -27.19 -24.19
CA TYR A 168 -39.04 -27.65 -25.24
C TYR A 168 -38.52 -29.06 -24.98
N GLN A 169 -38.33 -29.46 -23.72
CA GLN A 169 -37.99 -30.83 -23.36
C GLN A 169 -39.16 -31.79 -23.62
N ASP A 170 -40.40 -31.37 -23.36
CA ASP A 170 -41.60 -32.17 -23.68
C ASP A 170 -41.80 -32.33 -25.19
N GLU A 171 -41.50 -31.29 -25.98
CA GLU A 171 -41.71 -31.28 -27.43
C GLU A 171 -40.62 -32.03 -28.21
N TYR A 172 -39.34 -31.83 -27.85
CA TYR A 172 -38.20 -32.37 -28.60
C TYR A 172 -37.50 -33.54 -27.88
N GLY A 173 -37.71 -33.72 -26.57
CA GLY A 173 -37.00 -34.68 -25.75
C GLY A 173 -35.76 -34.07 -25.07
N GLU A 174 -35.44 -34.56 -23.87
CA GLU A 174 -34.37 -34.00 -23.01
C GLU A 174 -32.97 -34.05 -23.64
N ASP A 175 -32.68 -35.06 -24.47
CA ASP A 175 -31.34 -35.27 -25.04
C ASP A 175 -31.09 -34.56 -26.38
N GLN A 176 -32.11 -33.90 -26.97
CA GLN A 176 -31.96 -33.27 -28.29
C GLN A 176 -31.20 -31.93 -28.26
N PHE A 177 -31.14 -31.27 -27.09
CA PHE A 177 -30.42 -30.02 -26.92
C PHE A 177 -29.88 -29.91 -25.49
N THR A 178 -28.74 -29.24 -25.32
CA THR A 178 -28.14 -29.02 -24.00
C THR A 178 -28.38 -27.59 -23.55
N ALA A 179 -29.19 -27.44 -22.49
CA ALA A 179 -29.35 -26.19 -21.77
C ALA A 179 -28.80 -26.31 -20.35
N SER A 180 -28.12 -25.27 -19.87
CA SER A 180 -27.52 -25.26 -18.54
C SER A 180 -27.68 -23.91 -17.87
N ILE A 181 -27.40 -23.84 -16.56
CA ILE A 181 -27.59 -22.64 -15.75
C ILE A 181 -26.40 -22.40 -14.83
N GLY A 182 -26.21 -21.15 -14.41
CA GLY A 182 -25.18 -20.75 -13.46
C GLY A 182 -23.78 -20.57 -14.09
N ALA A 183 -22.78 -20.47 -13.22
CA ALA A 183 -21.38 -20.28 -13.63
C ALA A 183 -20.80 -21.48 -14.40
N GLU A 184 -21.33 -22.69 -14.18
CA GLU A 184 -20.94 -23.90 -14.92
C GLU A 184 -21.26 -23.76 -16.40
N ALA A 185 -22.46 -23.27 -16.74
CA ALA A 185 -22.87 -23.01 -18.11
C ALA A 185 -21.94 -22.01 -18.79
N LEU A 186 -21.65 -20.89 -18.12
CA LEU A 186 -20.74 -19.87 -18.65
C LEU A 186 -19.31 -20.41 -18.86
N ARG A 187 -18.85 -21.32 -17.99
CA ARG A 187 -17.53 -21.95 -18.13
C ARG A 187 -17.47 -22.83 -19.35
N THR A 188 -18.46 -23.71 -19.54
CA THR A 188 -18.55 -24.58 -20.72
C THR A 188 -18.61 -23.77 -22.02
N MET A 189 -19.40 -22.69 -22.03
CA MET A 189 -19.47 -21.79 -23.18
C MET A 189 -18.14 -21.08 -23.45
N LEU A 190 -17.42 -20.65 -22.41
CA LEU A 190 -16.11 -19.99 -22.57
C LEU A 190 -15.03 -20.97 -23.03
N SER A 191 -15.04 -22.22 -22.54
CA SER A 191 -14.08 -23.24 -22.95
C SER A 191 -14.29 -23.74 -24.38
N ALA A 192 -15.51 -23.61 -24.92
CA ALA A 192 -15.83 -24.00 -26.29
C ALA A 192 -15.33 -22.99 -27.34
N ILE A 193 -14.88 -21.79 -26.94
CA ILE A 193 -14.43 -20.76 -27.88
C ILE A 193 -12.98 -20.98 -28.25
N ASP A 194 -12.71 -21.28 -29.53
CA ASP A 194 -11.38 -21.16 -30.10
C ASP A 194 -11.06 -19.69 -30.39
N MET A 195 -10.10 -19.15 -29.64
CA MET A 195 -9.67 -17.74 -29.76
C MET A 195 -8.99 -17.43 -31.10
N VAL A 196 -8.34 -18.41 -31.74
CA VAL A 196 -7.66 -18.21 -33.03
C VAL A 196 -8.68 -18.15 -34.15
N GLU A 197 -9.65 -19.07 -34.15
CA GLU A 197 -10.74 -19.09 -35.12
C GLU A 197 -11.64 -17.84 -34.99
N GLU A 198 -12.03 -17.51 -33.74
CA GLU A 198 -12.87 -16.34 -33.48
C GLU A 198 -12.19 -15.02 -33.90
N LYS A 199 -10.84 -14.95 -33.81
CA LYS A 199 -10.08 -13.79 -34.30
C LYS A 199 -10.21 -13.63 -35.82
N VAL A 200 -10.14 -14.71 -36.59
CA VAL A 200 -10.29 -14.68 -38.05
C VAL A 200 -11.72 -14.27 -38.40
N ARG A 201 -12.70 -14.94 -37.80
CA ARG A 201 -14.13 -14.62 -37.99
C ARG A 201 -14.46 -13.16 -37.71
N LEU A 202 -13.98 -12.61 -36.58
CA LEU A 202 -14.23 -11.21 -36.21
C LEU A 202 -13.57 -10.22 -37.17
N ARG A 203 -12.43 -10.56 -37.78
CA ARG A 203 -11.79 -9.70 -38.79
C ARG A 203 -12.58 -9.66 -40.09
N ASP A 204 -13.16 -10.78 -40.49
CA ASP A 204 -13.99 -10.83 -41.70
C ASP A 204 -15.34 -10.14 -41.48
N GLU A 205 -16.01 -10.38 -40.35
CA GLU A 205 -17.23 -9.65 -39.97
C GLU A 205 -17.00 -8.13 -39.91
N LEU A 206 -15.81 -7.69 -39.49
CA LEU A 206 -15.44 -6.28 -39.42
C LEU A 206 -15.28 -5.64 -40.81
N ARG A 207 -14.87 -6.41 -41.83
CA ARG A 207 -14.74 -5.94 -43.22
C ARG A 207 -16.10 -5.80 -43.89
N GLU A 208 -17.02 -6.73 -43.63
CA GLU A 208 -18.35 -6.75 -44.23
C GLU A 208 -19.32 -5.76 -43.57
N THR A 209 -19.10 -5.40 -42.31
CA THR A 209 -20.02 -4.55 -41.55
C THR A 209 -19.98 -3.08 -42.00
N GLY A 210 -21.07 -2.60 -42.62
CA GLY A 210 -21.27 -1.18 -42.94
C GLY A 210 -21.79 -0.29 -41.78
N SER A 211 -22.31 -0.89 -40.69
CA SER A 211 -22.87 -0.15 -39.54
C SER A 211 -21.79 0.32 -38.56
N GLU A 212 -21.75 1.62 -38.28
CA GLU A 212 -20.77 2.22 -37.35
C GLU A 212 -20.89 1.66 -35.91
N ALA A 213 -22.12 1.43 -35.42
CA ALA A 213 -22.35 0.92 -34.07
C ALA A 213 -21.85 -0.52 -33.91
N ARG A 214 -22.17 -1.39 -34.87
CA ARG A 214 -21.71 -2.79 -34.89
C ARG A 214 -20.20 -2.85 -35.06
N ARG A 215 -19.63 -1.99 -35.90
CA ARG A 215 -18.17 -1.84 -36.08
C ARG A 215 -17.47 -1.51 -34.75
N LYS A 216 -17.96 -0.54 -33.97
CA LYS A 216 -17.40 -0.19 -32.64
C LYS A 216 -17.43 -1.38 -31.66
N LYS A 217 -18.49 -2.20 -31.69
CA LYS A 217 -18.61 -3.41 -30.83
C LYS A 217 -17.60 -4.47 -31.26
N LEU A 218 -17.51 -4.77 -32.55
CA LEU A 218 -16.58 -5.75 -33.13
C LEU A 218 -15.12 -5.36 -32.87
N VAL A 219 -14.75 -4.09 -33.03
CA VAL A 219 -13.38 -3.61 -32.72
C VAL A 219 -13.01 -3.88 -31.26
N LYS A 220 -13.92 -3.59 -30.32
CA LYS A 220 -13.67 -3.84 -28.89
C LYS A 220 -13.51 -5.33 -28.60
N ARG A 221 -14.32 -6.19 -29.24
CA ARG A 221 -14.29 -7.65 -29.08
C ARG A 221 -13.02 -8.25 -29.68
N LEU A 222 -12.67 -7.87 -30.91
CA LEU A 222 -11.43 -8.29 -31.58
C LEU A 222 -10.19 -7.94 -30.76
N LYS A 223 -10.12 -6.71 -30.22
CA LYS A 223 -9.01 -6.30 -29.34
C LYS A 223 -8.90 -7.18 -28.09
N LEU A 224 -10.02 -7.63 -27.53
CA LEU A 224 -10.01 -8.53 -26.38
C LEU A 224 -9.52 -9.93 -26.76
N VAL A 225 -10.01 -10.49 -27.87
CA VAL A 225 -9.58 -11.80 -28.39
C VAL A 225 -8.08 -11.79 -28.71
N GLU A 226 -7.59 -10.74 -29.38
CA GLU A 226 -6.15 -10.57 -29.66
C GLU A 226 -5.32 -10.56 -28.38
N ALA A 227 -5.76 -9.85 -27.34
CA ALA A 227 -5.08 -9.84 -26.05
C ALA A 227 -5.05 -11.22 -25.36
N PHE A 228 -6.10 -12.04 -25.51
CA PHE A 228 -6.10 -13.41 -24.97
C PHE A 228 -5.11 -14.31 -25.72
N VAL A 229 -5.06 -14.20 -27.05
CA VAL A 229 -4.10 -14.94 -27.89
C VAL A 229 -2.65 -14.55 -27.55
N GLU A 230 -2.35 -13.25 -27.46
CA GLU A 230 -1.00 -12.75 -27.11
C GLU A 230 -0.56 -13.15 -25.70
N SER A 231 -1.50 -13.13 -24.74
CA SER A 231 -1.19 -13.47 -23.34
C SER A 231 -1.14 -14.97 -23.06
N ASN A 232 -1.49 -15.82 -24.05
CA ASN A 232 -1.67 -17.27 -23.92
C ASN A 232 -2.55 -17.64 -22.70
N SER A 233 -3.53 -16.80 -22.40
CA SER A 233 -4.46 -17.00 -21.30
C SER A 233 -5.74 -17.63 -21.82
N ARG A 234 -6.33 -18.54 -21.04
CA ARG A 234 -7.59 -19.16 -21.43
C ARG A 234 -8.81 -18.40 -20.88
N PRO A 235 -9.90 -18.25 -21.65
CA PRO A 235 -11.08 -17.48 -21.23
C PRO A 235 -11.78 -18.07 -20.01
N GLU A 236 -11.81 -19.40 -19.88
CA GLU A 236 -12.46 -20.11 -18.78
C GLU A 236 -11.82 -19.81 -17.41
N TRP A 237 -10.57 -19.32 -17.36
CA TRP A 237 -9.90 -18.93 -16.12
C TRP A 237 -10.53 -17.69 -15.45
N MET A 238 -11.43 -16.98 -16.14
CA MET A 238 -12.26 -15.94 -15.51
C MET A 238 -13.30 -16.51 -14.53
N ILE A 239 -13.55 -17.82 -14.58
CA ILE A 239 -14.42 -18.55 -13.67
C ILE A 239 -13.56 -19.36 -12.72
N LEU A 240 -13.69 -19.05 -11.43
CA LEU A 240 -12.88 -19.63 -10.37
C LEU A 240 -13.42 -20.99 -9.97
N GLU A 241 -12.56 -22.00 -10.00
CA GLU A 241 -12.76 -23.29 -9.32
C GLU A 241 -12.09 -23.30 -7.94
N VAL A 242 -11.02 -22.52 -7.81
CA VAL A 242 -10.16 -22.49 -6.62
C VAL A 242 -9.97 -21.04 -6.19
N VAL A 243 -10.18 -20.77 -4.90
CA VAL A 243 -9.97 -19.45 -4.32
C VAL A 243 -8.70 -19.46 -3.46
N PRO A 244 -7.69 -18.63 -3.77
CA PRO A 244 -6.53 -18.50 -2.91
C PRO A 244 -6.91 -17.78 -1.60
N VAL A 245 -6.30 -18.23 -0.50
CA VAL A 245 -6.44 -17.64 0.82
C VAL A 245 -5.14 -16.94 1.20
N ILE A 246 -5.25 -15.65 1.49
CA ILE A 246 -4.08 -14.85 1.86
C ILE A 246 -3.46 -15.34 3.18
N PRO A 247 -2.14 -15.14 3.36
CA PRO A 247 -1.43 -15.51 4.59
C PRO A 247 -2.04 -14.89 5.85
N PRO A 248 -2.06 -15.60 6.99
CA PRO A 248 -2.71 -15.15 8.23
C PRO A 248 -2.13 -13.87 8.82
N GLU A 249 -0.82 -13.62 8.66
CA GLU A 249 -0.19 -12.37 9.12
C GLU A 249 -0.70 -11.11 8.40
N LEU A 250 -1.25 -11.26 7.18
CA LEU A 250 -1.87 -10.15 6.46
C LEU A 250 -3.33 -9.90 6.89
N ARG A 251 -3.91 -10.82 7.68
CA ARG A 251 -5.27 -10.77 8.23
C ARG A 251 -5.27 -11.18 9.71
N PRO A 252 -4.52 -10.46 10.57
CA PRO A 252 -4.23 -10.92 11.92
C PRO A 252 -5.48 -10.98 12.80
N LEU A 253 -5.37 -11.80 13.83
CA LEU A 253 -6.32 -11.90 14.93
C LEU A 253 -5.54 -11.59 16.20
N VAL A 254 -5.68 -10.35 16.69
CA VAL A 254 -4.85 -9.82 17.78
C VAL A 254 -5.66 -9.82 19.07
N PRO A 255 -5.18 -10.46 20.15
CA PRO A 255 -5.82 -10.34 21.45
C PRO A 255 -5.71 -8.90 21.96
N LEU A 256 -6.83 -8.36 22.43
CA LEU A 256 -6.91 -7.09 23.13
C LEU A 256 -7.08 -7.33 24.64
N ASP A 257 -6.82 -6.29 25.43
CA ASP A 257 -7.06 -6.33 26.86
C ASP A 257 -8.54 -6.68 27.17
N GLY A 258 -8.75 -7.50 28.19
CA GLY A 258 -10.08 -8.00 28.56
C GLY A 258 -10.57 -9.21 27.77
N GLY A 259 -9.67 -9.98 27.13
CA GLY A 259 -10.00 -11.25 26.48
C GLY A 259 -10.77 -11.11 25.15
N ARG A 260 -10.84 -9.90 24.62
CA ARG A 260 -11.45 -9.61 23.31
C ARG A 260 -10.43 -9.84 22.19
N PHE A 261 -10.92 -10.06 20.97
CA PHE A 261 -10.07 -10.21 19.80
C PHE A 261 -10.42 -9.15 18.75
N ALA A 262 -9.41 -8.44 18.26
CA ALA A 262 -9.52 -7.66 17.04
C ALA A 262 -9.34 -8.60 15.84
N THR A 263 -10.38 -8.75 15.04
CA THR A 263 -10.37 -9.57 13.82
C THR A 263 -10.35 -8.68 12.59
N SER A 264 -9.58 -9.09 11.57
CA SER A 264 -9.70 -8.51 10.23
C SER A 264 -11.04 -8.90 9.57
N ASP A 265 -11.69 -7.94 8.91
CA ASP A 265 -12.95 -8.13 8.16
C ASP A 265 -12.84 -9.27 7.12
N LEU A 266 -11.64 -9.48 6.55
CA LEU A 266 -11.40 -10.56 5.59
C LEU A 266 -11.63 -11.95 6.19
N ASN A 267 -11.33 -12.15 7.47
CA ASN A 267 -11.56 -13.45 8.11
C ASN A 267 -13.04 -13.79 8.13
N ASP A 268 -13.93 -12.81 8.34
CA ASP A 268 -15.38 -13.03 8.33
C ASP A 268 -15.90 -13.34 6.91
N LEU A 269 -15.34 -12.70 5.89
CA LEU A 269 -15.65 -12.98 4.49
C LEU A 269 -15.19 -14.40 4.09
N TYR A 270 -13.96 -14.80 4.44
CA TYR A 270 -13.47 -16.15 4.21
C TYR A 270 -14.31 -17.20 4.95
N ARG A 271 -14.68 -16.95 6.21
CA ARG A 271 -15.56 -17.84 6.98
C ARG A 271 -16.90 -18.05 6.27
N ARG A 272 -17.51 -17.00 5.72
CA ARG A 272 -18.75 -17.12 4.94
C ARG A 272 -18.56 -18.00 3.72
N VAL A 273 -17.49 -17.79 2.94
CA VAL A 273 -17.20 -18.60 1.76
C VAL A 273 -17.04 -20.09 2.13
N ILE A 274 -16.23 -20.40 3.15
CA ILE A 274 -15.99 -21.78 3.59
C ILE A 274 -17.28 -22.44 4.10
N ASN A 275 -18.07 -21.72 4.91
CA ASN A 275 -19.34 -22.24 5.42
C ASN A 275 -20.33 -22.58 4.31
N ARG A 276 -20.49 -21.68 3.32
CA ARG A 276 -21.36 -21.88 2.16
C ARG A 276 -20.86 -23.02 1.29
N ASN A 277 -19.56 -23.08 1.04
CA ASN A 277 -18.94 -24.14 0.26
C ASN A 277 -19.13 -25.52 0.89
N ASN A 278 -18.88 -25.65 2.20
CA ASN A 278 -19.05 -26.91 2.92
C ASN A 278 -20.52 -27.33 2.99
N ARG A 279 -21.44 -26.37 3.15
CA ARG A 279 -22.88 -26.64 3.10
C ARG A 279 -23.30 -27.15 1.73
N LEU A 280 -22.81 -26.55 0.65
CA LEU A 280 -23.06 -26.99 -0.72
C LEU A 280 -22.51 -28.41 -0.97
N LYS A 281 -21.27 -28.72 -0.55
CA LYS A 281 -20.70 -30.08 -0.65
C LYS A 281 -21.61 -31.12 0.01
N ARG A 282 -22.06 -30.86 1.24
CA ARG A 282 -22.98 -31.76 1.97
C ARG A 282 -24.33 -31.92 1.27
N LEU A 283 -24.89 -30.84 0.71
CA LEU A 283 -26.16 -30.91 -0.01
C LEU A 283 -26.06 -31.77 -1.28
N ILE A 284 -24.92 -31.68 -2.00
CA ILE A 284 -24.65 -32.50 -3.18
C ILE A 284 -24.47 -33.97 -2.78
N GLU A 285 -23.70 -34.25 -1.71
CA GLU A 285 -23.50 -35.61 -1.18
C GLU A 285 -24.82 -36.27 -0.76
N LEU A 286 -25.73 -35.50 -0.15
CA LEU A 286 -27.05 -35.98 0.26
C LEU A 286 -28.07 -36.02 -0.89
N ARG A 287 -27.68 -35.66 -2.12
CA ARG A 287 -28.58 -35.52 -3.29
C ARG A 287 -29.84 -34.71 -2.97
N ALA A 288 -29.66 -33.57 -2.31
CA ALA A 288 -30.75 -32.67 -1.98
C ALA A 288 -31.44 -32.12 -3.25
N PRO A 289 -32.73 -31.75 -3.19
CA PRO A 289 -33.45 -31.20 -4.33
C PRO A 289 -32.76 -30.00 -5.00
N ASP A 290 -32.88 -29.89 -6.32
CA ASP A 290 -32.20 -28.90 -7.14
C ASP A 290 -32.46 -27.45 -6.73
N ILE A 291 -33.68 -27.14 -6.29
CA ILE A 291 -34.04 -25.79 -5.82
C ILE A 291 -33.12 -25.35 -4.66
N ILE A 292 -32.85 -26.27 -3.72
CA ILE A 292 -31.99 -26.00 -2.56
C ILE A 292 -30.53 -25.87 -3.01
N VAL A 293 -30.09 -26.74 -3.91
CA VAL A 293 -28.72 -26.71 -4.46
C VAL A 293 -28.47 -25.42 -5.24
N ARG A 294 -29.40 -24.99 -6.11
CA ARG A 294 -29.31 -23.73 -6.87
C ARG A 294 -29.24 -22.52 -5.93
N ASN A 295 -30.08 -22.48 -4.90
CA ASN A 295 -30.02 -21.40 -3.91
C ASN A 295 -28.68 -21.35 -3.17
N GLU A 296 -28.10 -22.50 -2.81
CA GLU A 296 -26.79 -22.53 -2.15
C GLU A 296 -25.64 -22.20 -3.11
N LYS A 297 -25.70 -22.60 -4.39
CA LYS A 297 -24.77 -22.15 -5.46
C LYS A 297 -24.82 -20.63 -5.63
N ARG A 298 -26.02 -20.04 -5.68
CA ARG A 298 -26.21 -18.58 -5.69
C ARG A 298 -25.59 -17.92 -4.46
N MET A 299 -25.82 -18.49 -3.27
CA MET A 299 -25.26 -17.96 -2.03
C MET A 299 -23.74 -18.05 -1.96
N LEU A 300 -23.14 -19.08 -2.55
CA LEU A 300 -21.70 -19.23 -2.69
C LEU A 300 -21.12 -18.16 -3.62
N GLN A 301 -21.75 -17.96 -4.79
CA GLN A 301 -21.37 -16.89 -5.74
C GLN A 301 -21.37 -15.52 -5.03
N GLU A 302 -22.43 -15.19 -4.30
CA GLU A 302 -22.51 -13.94 -3.56
C GLU A 302 -21.46 -13.79 -2.46
N ALA A 303 -21.09 -14.88 -1.79
CA ALA A 303 -20.08 -14.86 -0.73
C ALA A 303 -18.68 -14.60 -1.31
N VAL A 304 -18.36 -15.19 -2.46
CA VAL A 304 -17.09 -14.96 -3.16
C VAL A 304 -17.05 -13.56 -3.79
N ASP A 305 -18.16 -13.10 -4.37
CA ASP A 305 -18.30 -11.73 -4.86
C ASP A 305 -17.95 -10.72 -3.76
N ALA A 306 -18.48 -10.91 -2.55
CA ALA A 306 -18.22 -10.03 -1.42
C ALA A 306 -16.78 -10.11 -0.89
N LEU A 307 -16.13 -11.28 -0.99
CA LEU A 307 -14.72 -11.43 -0.63
C LEU A 307 -13.82 -10.58 -1.53
N PHE A 308 -14.06 -10.60 -2.85
CA PHE A 308 -13.27 -9.87 -3.82
C PHE A 308 -13.63 -8.37 -3.88
N ASP A 309 -14.91 -8.03 -4.03
CA ASP A 309 -15.38 -6.64 -4.06
C ASP A 309 -16.82 -6.51 -3.51
N ASN A 310 -16.93 -6.24 -2.20
CA ASN A 310 -18.21 -6.09 -1.50
C ASN A 310 -19.04 -4.91 -2.01
N GLY A 311 -18.41 -3.87 -2.57
CA GLY A 311 -19.07 -2.63 -2.98
C GLY A 311 -19.71 -2.67 -4.37
N ARG A 312 -19.32 -3.61 -5.24
CA ARG A 312 -19.92 -3.76 -6.59
C ARG A 312 -21.23 -4.55 -6.60
N ARG A 313 -21.60 -5.11 -5.46
CA ARG A 313 -22.91 -5.72 -5.23
C ARG A 313 -23.95 -4.63 -4.95
N GLY A 314 -25.22 -4.90 -5.25
CA GLY A 314 -26.33 -4.02 -4.85
C GLY A 314 -26.38 -3.80 -3.33
N ARG A 315 -26.50 -4.88 -2.53
CA ARG A 315 -26.52 -4.79 -1.06
C ARG A 315 -25.18 -5.21 -0.45
N VAL A 316 -24.50 -4.25 0.18
CA VAL A 316 -23.23 -4.49 0.88
C VAL A 316 -23.43 -5.37 2.11
N ILE A 317 -22.49 -6.30 2.32
CA ILE A 317 -22.44 -7.11 3.53
C ILE A 317 -21.87 -6.27 4.68
N THR A 318 -22.62 -6.19 5.78
CA THR A 318 -22.23 -5.48 6.99
C THR A 318 -21.81 -6.43 8.10
N GLY A 319 -20.87 -5.96 8.94
CA GLY A 319 -20.46 -6.64 10.17
C GLY A 319 -21.38 -6.35 11.35
N ALA A 320 -21.01 -6.83 12.54
CA ALA A 320 -21.78 -6.63 13.77
C ALA A 320 -22.06 -5.14 14.07
N ASN A 321 -21.12 -4.26 13.74
CA ASN A 321 -21.23 -2.82 13.96
C ASN A 321 -22.01 -2.09 12.86
N LYS A 322 -22.78 -2.81 12.02
CA LYS A 322 -23.49 -2.30 10.82
C LYS A 322 -22.62 -1.60 9.76
N ARG A 323 -21.30 -1.50 9.97
CA ARG A 323 -20.34 -1.01 8.98
C ARG A 323 -20.14 -2.04 7.86
N PRO A 324 -19.95 -1.60 6.59
CA PRO A 324 -19.61 -2.52 5.51
C PRO A 324 -18.25 -3.18 5.77
N LEU A 325 -18.16 -4.47 5.51
CA LEU A 325 -16.89 -5.20 5.61
C LEU A 325 -15.96 -4.79 4.48
N LYS A 326 -14.68 -4.56 4.79
CA LYS A 326 -13.65 -4.26 3.79
C LYS A 326 -13.27 -5.53 3.01
N SER A 327 -13.40 -5.48 1.69
CA SER A 327 -13.02 -6.57 0.77
C SER A 327 -11.55 -6.50 0.35
N LEU A 328 -11.06 -7.50 -0.39
CA LEU A 328 -9.70 -7.50 -0.95
C LEU A 328 -9.45 -6.28 -1.86
N SER A 329 -10.43 -5.90 -2.69
CA SER A 329 -10.34 -4.72 -3.54
C SER A 329 -10.23 -3.43 -2.73
N ASP A 330 -11.01 -3.30 -1.66
CA ASP A 330 -11.03 -2.10 -0.80
C ASP A 330 -9.73 -1.89 -0.05
N MET A 331 -8.99 -2.96 0.24
CA MET A 331 -7.66 -2.85 0.85
C MET A 331 -6.63 -2.26 -0.12
N LEU A 332 -6.81 -2.44 -1.43
CA LEU A 332 -5.89 -1.93 -2.44
C LEU A 332 -6.24 -0.51 -2.88
N LYS A 333 -7.53 -0.22 -3.10
CA LYS A 333 -8.01 1.06 -3.67
C LYS A 333 -8.30 2.13 -2.61
N GLY A 334 -8.40 3.39 -3.06
CA GLY A 334 -8.82 4.52 -2.23
C GLY A 334 -7.68 5.22 -1.49
N LYS A 335 -8.02 6.29 -0.72
CA LYS A 335 -7.04 7.08 0.05
C LYS A 335 -6.40 6.27 1.17
N GLN A 336 -7.19 5.43 1.86
CA GLN A 336 -6.72 4.50 2.89
C GLN A 336 -6.24 3.15 2.33
N GLY A 337 -6.16 3.02 1.00
CA GLY A 337 -5.69 1.80 0.34
C GLY A 337 -4.18 1.67 0.36
N ARG A 338 -3.67 0.46 0.11
CA ARG A 338 -2.23 0.15 0.15
C ARG A 338 -1.37 1.05 -0.72
N PHE A 339 -1.79 1.36 -1.95
CA PHE A 339 -0.99 2.16 -2.87
C PHE A 339 -0.71 3.58 -2.35
N ARG A 340 -1.75 4.29 -1.90
CA ARG A 340 -1.60 5.67 -1.45
C ARG A 340 -1.08 5.78 -0.02
N GLN A 341 -1.64 4.99 0.90
CA GLN A 341 -1.34 5.16 2.32
C GLN A 341 -0.05 4.48 2.77
N ASN A 342 0.34 3.35 2.17
CA ASN A 342 1.45 2.52 2.66
C ASN A 342 2.66 2.45 1.72
N LEU A 343 2.43 2.48 0.40
CA LEU A 343 3.54 2.45 -0.57
C LEU A 343 4.14 3.85 -0.75
N LEU A 344 3.31 4.86 -0.96
CA LEU A 344 3.74 6.26 -1.08
C LEU A 344 3.88 6.94 0.28
N GLY A 345 2.91 6.74 1.18
CA GLY A 345 3.01 7.17 2.57
C GLY A 345 3.77 6.12 3.40
N LYS A 346 4.94 6.47 3.91
CA LYS A 346 5.64 5.63 4.89
C LYS A 346 5.97 6.45 6.11
N ARG A 347 5.69 5.88 7.29
CA ARG A 347 6.30 6.37 8.52
C ARG A 347 7.76 5.94 8.48
N VAL A 348 8.64 6.88 8.76
CA VAL A 348 10.08 6.68 8.71
C VAL A 348 10.66 6.86 10.10
N ASP A 349 11.61 6.01 10.44
CA ASP A 349 12.42 6.17 11.65
C ASP A 349 13.40 7.36 11.48
N TYR A 350 14.15 7.70 12.53
CA TYR A 350 15.08 8.84 12.51
C TYR A 350 14.42 10.17 12.14
N SER A 351 13.19 10.34 12.65
CA SER A 351 12.41 11.56 12.48
C SER A 351 11.92 12.11 13.83
N GLY A 352 11.80 13.43 13.91
CA GLY A 352 11.32 14.15 15.07
C GLY A 352 10.36 15.26 14.67
N ARG A 353 9.60 15.80 15.61
CA ARG A 353 8.74 16.99 15.40
C ARG A 353 8.77 17.86 16.64
N SER A 354 8.89 19.17 16.45
CA SER A 354 8.67 20.15 17.51
C SER A 354 8.15 21.48 16.95
N VAL A 355 7.73 22.35 17.86
CA VAL A 355 7.34 23.74 17.58
C VAL A 355 8.55 24.52 17.11
N ILE A 356 8.36 25.42 16.15
CA ILE A 356 9.41 26.31 15.67
C ILE A 356 9.39 27.64 16.42
N VAL A 357 10.57 28.20 16.65
CA VAL A 357 10.80 29.53 17.21
C VAL A 357 11.82 30.27 16.36
N VAL A 358 11.84 31.59 16.48
CA VAL A 358 12.78 32.43 15.72
C VAL A 358 14.20 32.25 16.25
N GLY A 359 15.17 32.07 15.34
CA GLY A 359 16.60 32.06 15.64
C GLY A 359 17.33 33.13 14.82
N PRO A 360 17.29 34.41 15.25
CA PRO A 360 17.81 35.52 14.43
C PRO A 360 19.34 35.54 14.31
N GLU A 361 20.05 34.92 15.25
CA GLU A 361 21.52 34.83 15.26
C GLU A 361 22.07 33.70 14.36
N LEU A 362 21.19 32.84 13.85
CA LEU A 362 21.60 31.71 13.01
C LEU A 362 22.04 32.21 11.63
N LYS A 363 22.96 31.48 10.99
CA LYS A 363 23.26 31.67 9.57
C LYS A 363 22.18 31.03 8.70
N LEU A 364 22.06 31.45 7.44
CA LEU A 364 21.03 30.94 6.52
C LEU A 364 21.02 29.41 6.38
N HIS A 365 22.18 28.76 6.42
CA HIS A 365 22.35 27.29 6.34
C HIS A 365 22.17 26.57 7.67
N GLN A 366 21.95 27.27 8.78
CA GLN A 366 21.90 26.67 10.11
C GLN A 366 20.46 26.59 10.64
N CYS A 367 20.21 25.58 11.45
CA CYS A 367 18.99 25.50 12.27
C CYS A 367 19.34 25.13 13.71
N GLY A 368 18.63 25.68 14.69
CA GLY A 368 18.82 25.27 16.08
C GLY A 368 18.05 23.99 16.37
N LEU A 369 18.75 22.93 16.78
CA LEU A 369 18.18 21.63 17.10
C LEU A 369 18.28 21.37 18.63
N PRO A 370 17.15 21.07 19.31
CA PRO A 370 17.17 20.77 20.74
C PRO A 370 18.07 19.58 21.08
N LYS A 371 18.92 19.73 22.10
CA LYS A 371 19.83 18.68 22.59
C LYS A 371 19.16 17.32 22.80
N LYS A 372 17.98 17.28 23.44
CA LYS A 372 17.23 16.03 23.67
C LYS A 372 16.73 15.38 22.39
N MET A 373 16.30 16.19 21.41
CA MET A 373 15.86 15.66 20.12
C MET A 373 17.06 15.12 19.34
N ALA A 374 18.16 15.86 19.31
CA ALA A 374 19.38 15.44 18.65
C ALA A 374 19.93 14.14 19.27
N LEU A 375 19.94 14.04 20.60
CA LEU A 375 20.37 12.82 21.30
C LEU A 375 19.58 11.59 20.85
N GLU A 376 18.25 11.69 20.70
CA GLU A 376 17.39 10.60 20.21
C GLU A 376 17.63 10.26 18.74
N LEU A 377 17.71 11.27 17.87
CA LEU A 377 17.87 11.09 16.43
C LEU A 377 19.23 10.45 16.08
N PHE A 378 20.29 10.81 16.81
CA PHE A 378 21.66 10.38 16.51
C PHE A 378 22.16 9.21 17.38
N LYS A 379 21.29 8.56 18.19
CA LYS A 379 21.66 7.47 19.12
C LYS A 379 22.64 6.43 18.55
N PRO A 380 22.42 5.83 17.36
CA PRO A 380 23.31 4.79 16.86
C PRO A 380 24.72 5.31 16.55
N PHE A 381 24.83 6.54 16.05
CA PHE A 381 26.11 7.18 15.76
C PHE A 381 26.91 7.44 17.03
N ILE A 382 26.22 7.89 18.09
CA ILE A 382 26.81 8.09 19.42
C ILE A 382 27.33 6.76 19.99
N TYR A 383 26.55 5.67 19.89
CA TYR A 383 26.99 4.36 20.36
C TYR A 383 28.26 3.91 19.64
N SER A 384 28.31 4.08 18.32
CA SER A 384 29.49 3.71 17.52
C SER A 384 30.72 4.52 17.90
N LYS A 385 30.58 5.81 18.19
CA LYS A 385 31.69 6.69 18.60
C LYS A 385 32.18 6.40 20.02
N LEU A 386 31.27 6.16 20.96
CA LEU A 386 31.60 5.77 22.34
C LEU A 386 32.40 4.46 22.40
N GLU A 387 32.06 3.50 21.54
CA GLU A 387 32.80 2.24 21.41
C GLU A 387 34.17 2.46 20.75
N LEU A 388 34.23 3.25 19.69
CA LEU A 388 35.48 3.56 18.98
C LEU A 388 36.50 4.28 19.87
N TYR A 389 36.06 5.20 20.73
CA TYR A 389 36.93 5.88 21.70
C TYR A 389 37.24 5.07 22.96
N GLY A 390 36.72 3.84 23.07
CA GLY A 390 36.97 2.97 24.24
C GLY A 390 36.29 3.44 25.52
N LEU A 391 35.41 4.43 25.47
CA LEU A 391 34.63 4.92 26.61
C LEU A 391 33.55 3.91 27.03
N ALA A 392 33.09 3.09 26.09
CA ALA A 392 32.19 1.97 26.34
C ALA A 392 32.73 0.68 25.72
N SER A 393 32.82 -0.38 26.51
CA SER A 393 33.28 -1.69 26.04
C SER A 393 32.22 -2.52 25.30
N THR A 394 30.94 -2.17 25.43
CA THR A 394 29.83 -2.85 24.74
C THR A 394 28.71 -1.88 24.41
N ILE A 395 27.90 -2.20 23.39
CA ILE A 395 26.69 -1.42 23.02
C ILE A 395 25.74 -1.25 24.21
N LYS A 396 25.62 -2.25 25.10
CA LYS A 396 24.78 -2.16 26.30
C LYS A 396 25.33 -1.14 27.31
N ALA A 397 26.65 -1.07 27.47
CA ALA A 397 27.29 -0.06 28.31
C ALA A 397 27.10 1.34 27.71
N ALA A 398 27.32 1.51 26.40
CA ALA A 398 27.09 2.76 25.69
C ALA A 398 25.62 3.24 25.84
N LYS A 399 24.66 2.33 25.66
CA LYS A 399 23.23 2.61 25.89
C LYS A 399 22.96 3.13 27.30
N ARG A 400 23.53 2.50 28.33
CA ARG A 400 23.39 2.97 29.72
C ARG A 400 24.04 4.33 29.97
N MET A 401 25.15 4.65 29.29
CA MET A 401 25.79 5.97 29.39
C MET A 401 24.94 7.07 28.77
N VAL A 402 24.35 6.80 27.60
CA VAL A 402 23.43 7.72 26.91
C VAL A 402 22.13 7.92 27.71
N GLU A 403 21.55 6.84 28.26
CA GLU A 403 20.35 6.94 29.13
C GLU A 403 20.59 7.74 30.42
N LYS A 404 21.85 7.79 30.89
CA LYS A 404 22.26 8.58 32.05
C LYS A 404 22.71 10.00 31.70
N GLU A 405 22.67 10.39 30.42
CA GLU A 405 23.05 11.72 29.93
C GLU A 405 24.42 12.19 30.46
N ARG A 406 25.42 11.29 30.47
CA ARG A 406 26.76 11.62 30.99
C ARG A 406 27.43 12.75 30.17
N PRO A 407 28.31 13.57 30.77
CA PRO A 407 28.99 14.68 30.09
C PRO A 407 29.66 14.29 28.76
N GLU A 408 30.35 13.16 28.72
CA GLU A 408 31.11 12.70 27.55
C GLU A 408 30.21 12.42 26.33
N VAL A 409 28.92 12.17 26.57
CA VAL A 409 27.93 11.94 25.50
C VAL A 409 27.63 13.24 24.76
N TRP A 410 27.63 14.39 25.45
CA TRP A 410 27.36 15.69 24.84
C TRP A 410 28.50 16.13 23.92
N ASP A 411 29.74 15.89 24.33
CA ASP A 411 30.93 16.18 23.51
C ASP A 411 30.92 15.36 22.21
N ILE A 412 30.60 14.07 22.32
CA ILE A 412 30.47 13.17 21.15
C ILE A 412 29.29 13.57 20.27
N LEU A 413 28.18 13.99 20.87
CA LEU A 413 27.00 14.44 20.13
C LEU A 413 27.35 15.66 19.26
N GLU A 414 28.09 16.63 19.81
CA GLU A 414 28.55 17.79 19.05
C GLU A 414 29.49 17.41 17.90
N GLU A 415 30.38 16.44 18.11
CA GLU A 415 31.24 15.90 17.07
C GLU A 415 30.44 15.21 15.95
N VAL A 416 29.46 14.38 16.30
CA VAL A 416 28.63 13.62 15.34
C VAL A 416 27.76 14.52 14.48
N ILE A 417 27.25 15.61 15.06
CA ILE A 417 26.34 16.55 14.41
C ILE A 417 27.09 17.49 13.47
N ARG A 418 28.39 17.71 13.71
CA ARG A 418 29.23 18.56 12.87
C ARG A 418 29.24 18.03 11.43
N GLU A 419 28.91 18.91 10.49
CA GLU A 419 28.79 18.60 9.06
C GLU A 419 27.76 17.50 8.71
N HIS A 420 26.84 17.15 9.61
CA HIS A 420 25.75 16.22 9.34
C HIS A 420 24.44 16.98 9.10
N PRO A 421 24.03 17.23 7.85
CA PRO A 421 22.83 18.03 7.57
C PRO A 421 21.55 17.30 8.01
N VAL A 422 20.54 18.07 8.42
CA VAL A 422 19.19 17.58 8.73
C VAL A 422 18.17 18.20 7.80
N LEU A 423 17.09 17.47 7.50
CA LEU A 423 16.01 17.95 6.64
C LEU A 423 14.86 18.48 7.50
N LEU A 424 14.50 19.75 7.33
CA LEU A 424 13.30 20.34 7.90
C LEU A 424 12.16 20.30 6.90
N ASN A 425 10.97 19.93 7.35
CA ASN A 425 9.76 19.88 6.53
C ASN A 425 8.56 20.43 7.32
N ARG A 426 7.77 21.30 6.68
CA ARG A 426 6.49 21.77 7.18
C ARG A 426 5.33 21.15 6.40
N ALA A 427 4.33 20.65 7.12
CA ALA A 427 3.09 20.18 6.53
C ALA A 427 2.06 21.33 6.49
N PRO A 428 1.33 21.53 5.37
CA PRO A 428 1.38 20.78 4.11
C PRO A 428 2.54 21.22 3.19
N THR A 429 3.22 20.25 2.56
CA THR A 429 4.28 20.53 1.59
C THR A 429 3.66 20.80 0.21
N LEU A 430 3.61 22.08 -0.20
CA LEU A 430 3.00 22.50 -1.48
C LEU A 430 3.96 22.46 -2.66
N HIS A 431 5.24 22.71 -2.41
CA HIS A 431 6.29 22.77 -3.42
C HIS A 431 7.63 22.30 -2.84
N ARG A 432 8.64 22.10 -3.69
CA ARG A 432 9.94 21.56 -3.27
C ARG A 432 10.63 22.34 -2.14
N LEU A 433 10.46 23.66 -2.07
CA LEU A 433 11.08 24.51 -1.03
C LEU A 433 10.48 24.30 0.37
N GLY A 434 9.39 23.53 0.50
CA GLY A 434 8.85 23.12 1.79
C GLY A 434 9.68 22.03 2.48
N ILE A 435 10.75 21.55 1.83
CA ILE A 435 11.78 20.69 2.40
C ILE A 435 13.14 21.29 2.08
N GLN A 436 13.94 21.58 3.10
CA GLN A 436 15.31 22.07 2.93
C GLN A 436 16.25 21.42 3.94
N ALA A 437 17.52 21.34 3.59
CA ALA A 437 18.59 20.87 4.45
C ALA A 437 19.24 22.04 5.20
N PHE A 438 19.58 21.80 6.45
CA PHE A 438 20.27 22.73 7.34
C PHE A 438 21.35 22.00 8.14
N GLU A 439 22.37 22.73 8.55
CA GLU A 439 23.33 22.27 9.54
C GLU A 439 22.78 22.50 10.96
N PRO A 440 22.60 21.43 11.74
CA PRO A 440 22.09 21.54 13.10
C PRO A 440 23.11 22.19 14.05
N VAL A 441 22.67 23.20 14.78
CA VAL A 441 23.36 23.80 15.92
C VAL A 441 22.66 23.37 17.19
N LEU A 442 23.40 22.81 18.15
CA LEU A 442 22.82 22.35 19.41
C LEU A 442 22.34 23.54 20.25
N ILE A 443 21.05 23.52 20.60
CA ILE A 443 20.44 24.54 21.46
C ILE A 443 19.80 23.92 22.70
N GLU A 444 19.72 24.72 23.75
CA GLU A 444 18.93 24.39 24.94
C GLU A 444 17.43 24.53 24.67
N GLY A 445 16.62 23.82 25.47
CA GLY A 445 15.17 23.85 25.34
C GLY A 445 14.60 22.71 24.48
N LYS A 446 13.41 22.93 23.91
CA LYS A 446 12.64 21.91 23.18
C LYS A 446 12.14 22.36 21.80
N ALA A 447 12.22 23.65 21.49
CA ALA A 447 11.73 24.20 20.23
C ALA A 447 12.87 24.27 19.20
N ILE A 448 12.54 24.09 17.92
CA ILE A 448 13.49 24.20 16.82
C ILE A 448 13.64 25.68 16.47
N GLN A 449 14.87 26.17 16.38
CA GLN A 449 15.10 27.54 15.88
C GLN A 449 15.25 27.54 14.37
N LEU A 450 14.52 28.43 13.71
CA LEU A 450 14.55 28.62 12.26
C LEU A 450 14.99 30.03 11.90
N HIS A 451 15.77 30.14 10.83
CA HIS A 451 16.19 31.43 10.29
C HIS A 451 14.98 32.22 9.70
N PRO A 452 14.80 33.52 10.02
CA PRO A 452 13.63 34.28 9.56
C PRO A 452 13.43 34.31 8.03
N LEU A 453 14.52 34.45 7.26
CA LEU A 453 14.44 34.52 5.79
C LEU A 453 13.96 33.24 5.09
N VAL A 454 13.97 32.08 5.76
CA VAL A 454 13.45 30.84 5.16
C VAL A 454 11.96 30.61 5.49
N CYS A 455 11.37 31.39 6.40
CA CYS A 455 9.96 31.25 6.77
C CYS A 455 9.02 31.43 5.58
N THR A 456 9.36 32.34 4.65
CA THR A 456 8.61 32.55 3.40
C THR A 456 8.57 31.28 2.54
N ALA A 457 9.69 30.56 2.44
CA ALA A 457 9.79 29.31 1.70
C ALA A 457 9.00 28.18 2.36
N PHE A 458 8.94 28.11 3.69
CA PHE A 458 8.11 27.13 4.38
C PHE A 458 6.63 27.56 4.51
N ASN A 459 6.31 28.80 4.14
CA ASN A 459 5.05 29.46 4.44
C ASN A 459 4.70 29.38 5.94
N ALA A 460 5.72 29.52 6.79
CA ALA A 460 5.65 29.29 8.23
C ALA A 460 5.66 30.61 9.01
N ASP A 461 5.00 30.62 10.15
CA ASP A 461 5.05 31.67 11.17
C ASP A 461 5.37 31.07 12.55
N PHE A 462 5.42 31.91 13.58
CA PHE A 462 5.87 31.51 14.92
C PHE A 462 4.73 31.50 15.95
N ASP A 463 3.50 31.20 15.53
CA ASP A 463 2.29 31.21 16.38
C ASP A 463 1.94 29.84 17.00
N GLY A 464 2.76 28.81 16.75
CA GLY A 464 2.51 27.43 17.17
C GLY A 464 2.78 26.39 16.09
N ASP A 465 3.18 26.82 14.89
CA ASP A 465 3.63 25.98 13.80
C ASP A 465 4.68 24.93 14.23
N GLN A 466 4.60 23.76 13.60
CA GLN A 466 5.48 22.63 13.89
C GLN A 466 6.19 22.16 12.63
N MET A 467 7.47 21.83 12.78
CA MET A 467 8.27 21.23 11.71
C MET A 467 8.73 19.83 12.08
N ALA A 468 8.79 18.97 11.07
CA ALA A 468 9.38 17.65 11.17
C ALA A 468 10.85 17.70 10.75
N VAL A 469 11.70 17.02 11.52
CA VAL A 469 13.14 16.85 11.24
C VAL A 469 13.37 15.42 10.78
N HIS A 470 14.19 15.23 9.75
CA HIS A 470 14.62 13.91 9.29
C HIS A 470 16.15 13.88 9.13
N VAL A 471 16.78 12.76 9.50
CA VAL A 471 18.23 12.60 9.39
C VAL A 471 18.60 11.75 8.18
N PRO A 472 19.36 12.27 7.20
CA PRO A 472 19.93 11.47 6.12
C PRO A 472 20.99 10.52 6.69
N LEU A 473 20.85 9.22 6.43
CA LEU A 473 21.72 8.20 7.04
C LEU A 473 22.91 7.82 6.15
N SER A 474 22.68 7.58 4.86
CA SER A 474 23.76 7.19 3.94
C SER A 474 24.61 8.39 3.53
N LEU A 475 25.87 8.15 3.18
CA LEU A 475 26.78 9.21 2.77
C LEU A 475 26.28 9.92 1.51
N GLU A 476 25.70 9.17 0.56
CA GLU A 476 25.12 9.71 -0.66
C GLU A 476 23.94 10.64 -0.34
N ALA A 477 23.08 10.26 0.60
CA ALA A 477 21.95 11.09 1.02
C ALA A 477 22.39 12.35 1.78
N GLN A 478 23.46 12.26 2.57
CA GLN A 478 24.06 13.42 3.25
C GLN A 478 24.67 14.39 2.23
N LEU A 479 25.40 13.88 1.24
CA LEU A 479 25.98 14.67 0.15
C LEU A 479 24.88 15.28 -0.73
N GLU A 480 23.84 14.53 -1.08
CA GLU A 480 22.68 15.03 -1.82
C GLU A 480 21.99 16.16 -1.06
N ALA A 481 21.78 16.00 0.25
CA ALA A 481 21.21 17.04 1.10
C ALA A 481 22.07 18.32 1.08
N ARG A 482 23.39 18.18 1.18
CA ARG A 482 24.33 19.30 1.19
C ARG A 482 24.44 20.01 -0.18
N VAL A 483 24.51 19.25 -1.27
CA VAL A 483 24.73 19.78 -2.62
C VAL A 483 23.44 20.30 -3.25
N LEU A 484 22.30 19.67 -3.02
CA LEU A 484 21.05 20.01 -3.70
C LEU A 484 20.00 20.66 -2.79
N MET A 485 19.89 20.22 -1.53
CA MET A 485 18.78 20.62 -0.66
C MET A 485 19.14 21.72 0.36
N MET A 486 20.41 22.08 0.50
CA MET A 486 20.87 23.11 1.43
C MET A 486 20.12 24.44 1.18
N SER A 487 19.71 25.11 2.25
CA SER A 487 18.93 26.36 2.15
C SER A 487 19.65 27.44 1.32
N THR A 488 20.98 27.49 1.35
CA THR A 488 21.81 28.44 0.56
C THR A 488 21.71 28.24 -0.94
N ASN A 489 21.33 27.05 -1.41
CA ASN A 489 21.19 26.77 -2.84
C ASN A 489 19.80 27.20 -3.35
N ASN A 490 18.85 27.41 -2.44
CA ASN A 490 17.43 27.61 -2.72
C ASN A 490 17.03 29.09 -2.59
N ILE A 491 17.74 29.96 -3.32
CA ILE A 491 17.56 31.43 -3.26
C ILE A 491 16.38 31.90 -4.12
N LEU A 492 16.19 31.28 -5.29
CA LEU A 492 15.18 31.68 -6.28
C LEU A 492 13.97 30.73 -6.26
N SER A 493 12.78 31.29 -6.44
CA SER A 493 11.57 30.52 -6.64
C SER A 493 11.63 29.77 -7.98
N PRO A 494 11.40 28.44 -7.98
CA PRO A 494 11.42 27.64 -9.20
C PRO A 494 10.35 28.03 -10.22
N ALA A 495 9.27 28.68 -9.77
CA ALA A 495 8.12 28.99 -10.61
C ALA A 495 8.30 30.25 -11.46
N ASN A 496 9.00 31.27 -10.94
CA ASN A 496 9.07 32.60 -11.56
C ASN A 496 10.47 33.23 -11.54
N GLY A 497 11.48 32.57 -10.97
CA GLY A 497 12.85 33.07 -10.90
C GLY A 497 13.05 34.27 -9.96
N LYS A 498 12.03 34.69 -9.21
CA LYS A 498 12.18 35.77 -8.22
C LYS A 498 12.86 35.24 -6.95
N PRO A 499 13.68 36.04 -6.25
CA PRO A 499 14.24 35.67 -4.95
C PRO A 499 13.15 35.38 -3.92
N ILE A 500 13.31 34.31 -3.14
CA ILE A 500 12.38 33.94 -2.06
C ILE A 500 12.88 34.37 -0.67
N ILE A 501 14.20 34.55 -0.52
CA ILE A 501 14.87 34.96 0.72
C ILE A 501 14.84 36.48 0.95
N VAL A 502 13.80 37.16 0.47
CA VAL A 502 13.65 38.61 0.63
C VAL A 502 13.32 38.91 2.09
N PRO A 503 13.98 39.92 2.72
CA PRO A 503 13.60 40.36 4.04
C PRO A 503 12.12 40.73 4.13
N SER A 504 11.50 40.42 5.26
CA SER A 504 10.08 40.68 5.52
C SER A 504 9.89 41.51 6.78
N GLN A 505 8.78 42.25 6.83
CA GLN A 505 8.29 42.95 8.03
C GLN A 505 9.38 43.86 8.66
N ASP A 506 9.83 43.53 9.87
CA ASP A 506 10.67 44.38 10.71
C ASP A 506 12.03 44.71 10.07
N ILE A 507 12.60 43.78 9.31
CA ILE A 507 13.88 44.02 8.61
C ILE A 507 13.69 45.11 7.55
N VAL A 508 12.58 45.07 6.82
CA VAL A 508 12.26 46.08 5.80
C VAL A 508 11.96 47.42 6.46
N LEU A 509 11.23 47.43 7.58
CA LEU A 509 10.92 48.65 8.33
C LEU A 509 12.19 49.31 8.88
N GLY A 510 13.12 48.52 9.44
CA GLY A 510 14.40 49.02 9.93
C GLY A 510 15.26 49.63 8.81
N LEU A 511 15.39 48.94 7.67
CA LEU A 511 16.10 49.47 6.50
C LEU A 511 15.42 50.72 5.93
N TYR A 512 14.09 50.72 5.85
CA TYR A 512 13.31 51.86 5.39
C TYR A 512 13.54 53.08 6.29
N TYR A 513 13.43 52.89 7.61
CA TYR A 513 13.68 53.94 8.60
C TYR A 513 15.09 54.50 8.45
N LEU A 514 16.12 53.65 8.42
CA LEU A 514 17.52 54.08 8.23
C LEU A 514 17.73 54.86 6.91
N SER A 515 17.01 54.51 5.85
CA SER A 515 17.15 55.14 4.53
C SER A 515 16.33 56.42 4.33
N LEU A 516 15.46 56.76 5.27
CA LEU A 516 14.45 57.82 5.11
C LEU A 516 15.10 59.18 4.81
N ASP A 517 14.49 59.94 3.88
CA ASP A 517 14.92 61.29 3.50
C ASP A 517 13.68 62.19 3.44
N THR A 518 13.51 63.05 4.44
CA THR A 518 12.43 64.04 4.48
C THR A 518 13.03 65.42 4.73
N ALA A 519 12.29 66.47 4.35
CA ALA A 519 12.74 67.86 4.52
C ALA A 519 13.08 68.23 5.97
N GLU A 520 12.51 67.52 6.95
CA GLU A 520 12.78 67.70 8.39
C GLU A 520 14.17 67.20 8.81
N TYR A 521 14.73 66.22 8.10
CA TYR A 521 16.03 65.63 8.39
C TYR A 521 17.19 66.32 7.65
N ARG A 522 16.89 67.27 6.75
CA ARG A 522 17.87 68.12 6.06
C ARG A 522 18.14 69.37 6.89
N THR A 523 18.85 69.20 7.99
CA THR A 523 19.11 70.25 8.99
C THR A 523 20.25 71.19 8.60
N VAL A 524 21.09 70.81 7.64
CA VAL A 524 22.29 71.54 7.20
C VAL A 524 22.24 71.77 5.68
N SER A 525 22.78 72.90 5.21
CA SER A 525 22.91 73.16 3.77
C SER A 525 24.02 72.27 3.18
N ASP A 526 23.90 71.83 1.93
CA ASP A 526 24.92 70.97 1.25
C ASP A 526 26.35 71.58 1.31
N GLN A 527 26.49 72.88 1.56
CA GLN A 527 27.77 73.59 1.66
C GLN A 527 28.43 73.48 3.05
N ASP A 528 27.63 73.24 4.10
CA ASP A 528 28.08 73.16 5.49
C ASP A 528 28.05 71.71 6.03
N ALA A 529 27.69 70.74 5.19
CA ALA A 529 27.57 69.34 5.56
C ALA A 529 28.96 68.71 5.86
N PRO A 530 29.10 67.92 6.95
CA PRO A 530 30.34 67.24 7.27
C PRO A 530 30.67 66.16 6.22
N ALA A 531 31.87 66.22 5.65
CA ALA A 531 32.38 65.20 4.75
C ALA A 531 33.14 64.12 5.51
N PHE A 532 32.80 62.85 5.28
CA PHE A 532 33.47 61.71 5.88
C PHE A 532 34.31 60.96 4.84
N GLY A 533 35.54 60.57 5.20
CA GLY A 533 36.46 59.85 4.34
C GLY A 533 36.29 58.32 4.40
N THR A 534 35.79 57.78 5.51
CA THR A 534 35.57 56.32 5.68
C THR A 534 34.29 56.00 6.44
N ILE A 535 33.77 54.76 6.29
CA ILE A 535 32.62 54.27 7.05
C ILE A 535 32.89 54.30 8.57
N GLY A 536 34.15 54.04 8.98
CA GLY A 536 34.53 54.08 10.40
C GLY A 536 34.44 55.48 11.03
N GLU A 537 34.69 56.54 10.26
CA GLU A 537 34.49 57.93 10.73
C GLU A 537 33.02 58.25 10.93
N ILE A 538 32.14 57.74 10.05
CA ILE A 538 30.68 57.87 10.16
C ILE A 538 30.19 57.14 11.41
N GLU A 539 30.61 55.90 11.63
CA GLU A 539 30.27 55.12 12.83
C GLU A 539 30.75 55.83 14.11
N PHE A 540 31.99 56.34 14.12
CA PHE A 540 32.52 57.08 15.25
C PHE A 540 31.72 58.36 15.54
N ALA A 541 31.37 59.13 14.50
CA ALA A 541 30.59 60.36 14.64
C ALA A 541 29.15 60.09 15.14
N LEU A 542 28.51 59.01 14.66
CA LEU A 542 27.22 58.54 15.17
C LEU A 542 27.31 58.10 16.63
N HIS A 543 28.34 57.32 17.00
CA HIS A 543 28.55 56.88 18.39
C HIS A 543 28.87 58.03 19.35
N ALA A 544 29.59 59.06 18.87
CA ALA A 544 29.88 60.26 19.62
C ALA A 544 28.68 61.22 19.73
N GLY A 545 27.59 60.95 18.99
CA GLY A 545 26.40 61.82 18.93
C GLY A 545 26.63 63.14 18.22
N ALA A 546 27.70 63.25 17.41
CA ALA A 546 28.01 64.45 16.64
C ALA A 546 27.12 64.59 15.39
N VAL A 547 26.60 63.47 14.90
CA VAL A 547 25.58 63.39 13.83
C VAL A 547 24.46 62.46 14.28
N GLY A 548 23.22 62.81 13.95
CA GLY A 548 22.03 61.99 14.10
C GLY A 548 21.91 60.93 13.00
N MET A 549 21.08 59.91 13.25
CA MET A 549 20.89 58.77 12.34
C MET A 549 20.29 59.15 10.97
N HIS A 550 19.63 60.30 10.88
CA HIS A 550 19.05 60.83 9.64
C HIS A 550 19.65 62.16 9.21
N ASP A 551 20.68 62.65 9.91
CA ASP A 551 21.34 63.90 9.54
C ASP A 551 21.99 63.70 8.17
N LYS A 552 21.51 64.46 7.17
CA LYS A 552 21.91 64.36 5.77
C LYS A 552 22.43 65.68 5.26
#